data_AF-A0A2J6HBZ9-F1
#
_entry.id   AF-A0A2J6HBZ9-F1
#
_cell.length_a   1.000
_cell.length_b   1.000
_cell.length_c   1.000
_cell.angle_alpha   90.00
_cell.angle_beta   90.00
_cell.angle_gamma   90.00
#
_symmetry.space_group_name_H-M   'P 1'
#
loop_
_entity.id
_entity.type
_entity.pdbx_description
1 polymer ?
#
loop_
_entity_poly.entity_id
_entity_poly.type
_entity_poly.pdbx_seq_one_letter_code
_entity_poly.pdbx_strand_id
1 'polypeptide(L)' 'DISPDGKHLLVRSYEKVYYWQRRGTEPLWVTLQREPEELPYKLERQGEAIGFTADGEGYLTTSEGVYAPIYYYKLPAQ' A
#
# COMPACT_ATOMS: atom_id res chain seq x y z
N ASP A 1 2.28 4.52 -2.69
CA ASP A 1 3.49 4.75 -1.87
C ASP A 1 4.57 3.72 -2.19
N ILE A 2 5.81 3.98 -1.82
CA ILE A 2 6.97 3.08 -2.00
C ILE A 2 7.64 2.93 -0.62
N SER A 3 7.96 1.69 -0.21
CA SER A 3 8.57 1.46 1.10
C SER A 3 9.94 2.14 1.23
N PRO A 4 10.42 2.40 2.46
CA PRO A 4 11.72 3.06 2.69
C PRO A 4 12.90 2.37 1.99
N ASP A 5 12.86 1.04 1.85
CA ASP A 5 13.89 0.24 1.18
C ASP A 5 13.65 0.05 -0.33
N GLY A 6 12.55 0.59 -0.86
CA GLY A 6 12.17 0.53 -2.27
C GLY A 6 11.73 -0.84 -2.77
N LYS A 7 11.52 -1.82 -1.87
CA LYS A 7 11.13 -3.19 -2.25
C LYS A 7 9.63 -3.39 -2.40
N HIS A 8 8.82 -2.54 -1.78
CA HIS A 8 7.38 -2.69 -1.72
C HIS A 8 6.71 -1.46 -2.34
N LEU A 9 5.71 -1.70 -3.17
CA LEU A 9 4.91 -0.65 -3.80
C LEU A 9 3.44 -0.85 -3.44
N LEU A 10 2.76 0.25 -3.15
CA LEU A 10 1.32 0.28 -2.92
C LEU A 10 0.65 1.27 -3.86
N VAL A 11 -0.42 0.83 -4.49
CA VAL A 11 -1.38 1.69 -5.19
C VAL A 11 -2.75 1.41 -4.61
N ARG A 12 -3.51 2.46 -4.33
CA ARG A 12 -4.84 2.35 -3.77
C ARG A 12 -5.87 2.86 -4.77
N SER A 13 -7.01 2.19 -4.84
CA SER A 13 -8.23 2.67 -5.49
C SER A 13 -9.30 3.03 -4.45
N TYR A 14 -10.52 3.30 -4.89
CA TYR A 14 -11.63 3.51 -3.96
C TYR A 14 -11.95 2.24 -3.13
N GLU A 15 -11.76 1.07 -3.72
CA GLU A 15 -12.26 -0.19 -3.16
C GLU A 15 -11.14 -1.17 -2.79
N LYS A 16 -9.92 -0.97 -3.28
CA LYS A 16 -8.84 -1.96 -3.18
C LYS A 16 -7.48 -1.33 -2.88
N VAL A 17 -6.62 -2.13 -2.28
CA VAL A 17 -5.18 -1.86 -2.14
C VAL A 17 -4.42 -2.89 -2.97
N TYR A 18 -3.70 -2.39 -3.96
CA TYR A 18 -2.83 -3.16 -4.84
C TYR A 18 -1.39 -3.08 -4.35
N TYR A 19 -0.72 -4.22 -4.37
CA TYR A 19 0.63 -4.39 -3.86
C TYR A 19 1.53 -5.06 -4.89
N TRP A 20 2.78 -4.62 -4.92
CA TRP A 20 3.84 -5.29 -5.65
C TRP A 20 5.09 -5.41 -4.78
N GLN A 21 5.75 -6.56 -4.88
CA GLN A 21 7.13 -6.72 -4.48
C GLN A 21 8.04 -6.50 -5.70
N ARG A 22 8.98 -5.57 -5.56
CA ARG A 22 10.03 -5.29 -6.54
C ARG A 22 11.06 -6.43 -6.54
N ARG A 23 11.45 -6.91 -7.71
CA ARG A 23 12.46 -7.96 -7.86
C ARG A 23 13.83 -7.30 -8.06
N GLY A 24 14.70 -7.44 -7.07
CA GLY A 24 16.03 -6.83 -7.08
C GLY A 24 15.95 -5.32 -7.22
N THR A 25 16.67 -4.77 -8.20
CA THR A 25 16.76 -3.33 -8.47
C THR A 25 16.08 -2.93 -9.78
N GLU A 26 15.19 -3.76 -10.32
CA GLU A 26 14.50 -3.46 -11.58
C GLU A 26 13.76 -2.12 -11.51
N PRO A 27 13.60 -1.35 -12.59
CA PRO A 27 12.87 -0.09 -12.49
C PRO A 27 11.40 -0.25 -12.05
N LEU A 28 10.85 0.73 -11.32
CA LEU A 28 9.50 0.63 -10.76
C LEU A 28 8.42 0.45 -11.84
N TRP A 29 8.59 1.09 -13.01
CA TRP A 29 7.66 0.93 -14.12
C TRP A 29 7.65 -0.49 -14.71
N VAL A 30 8.71 -1.29 -14.52
CA VAL A 30 8.73 -2.72 -14.87
C VAL A 30 7.97 -3.52 -13.81
N THR A 31 8.16 -3.19 -12.53
CA THR A 31 7.42 -3.82 -11.42
C THR A 31 5.91 -3.65 -11.57
N LEU A 32 5.46 -2.44 -11.90
CA LEU A 32 4.04 -2.07 -12.05
C LEU A 32 3.35 -2.68 -13.28
N GLN A 33 4.10 -3.26 -14.23
CA GLN A 33 3.52 -3.97 -15.37
C GLN A 33 3.06 -5.40 -15.03
N ARG A 34 3.44 -5.93 -13.87
CA ARG A 34 3.01 -7.24 -13.40
C ARG A 34 1.65 -7.16 -12.72
N GLU A 35 0.96 -8.29 -12.67
CA GLU A 35 -0.27 -8.42 -11.89
C GLU A 35 0.01 -8.12 -10.40
N PRO A 36 -0.73 -7.17 -9.78
CA PRO A 36 -0.61 -6.91 -8.36
C PRO A 36 -1.21 -8.03 -7.52
N GLU A 37 -0.75 -8.11 -6.27
CA GLU A 37 -1.51 -8.77 -5.22
C GLU A 37 -2.52 -7.78 -4.61
N GLU A 38 -3.72 -8.25 -4.28
CA GLU A 38 -4.69 -7.46 -3.54
C GLU A 38 -4.50 -7.70 -2.04
N LEU A 39 -4.20 -6.64 -1.29
CA LEU A 39 -4.02 -6.72 0.16
C LEU A 39 -5.33 -6.44 0.92
N PRO A 40 -5.44 -6.87 2.19
CA PRO A 40 -6.59 -6.57 3.03
C PRO A 40 -6.89 -5.07 3.11
N TYR A 41 -8.15 -4.71 2.91
CA TYR A 41 -8.55 -3.31 2.98
C TYR A 41 -9.97 -3.22 3.53
N LYS A 42 -10.17 -2.25 4.44
CA LYS A 42 -11.51 -1.91 4.91
C LYS A 42 -12.03 -0.84 3.97
N LEU A 43 -13.24 -1.02 3.43
CA LEU A 43 -13.84 0.00 2.56
C LEU A 43 -14.06 1.30 3.35
N GLU A 44 -13.43 2.38 2.88
CA GLU A 44 -13.46 3.72 3.47
C GLU A 44 -14.25 4.70 2.58
N ARG A 45 -14.92 5.69 3.20
CA ARG A 45 -15.74 6.66 2.47
C ARG A 45 -14.84 7.69 1.79
N GLN A 46 -14.71 7.62 0.46
CA GLN A 46 -13.83 8.53 -0.29
C GLN A 46 -12.42 8.49 0.29
N GLY A 47 -11.81 7.31 0.32
CA GLY A 47 -10.54 7.16 1.01
C GLY A 47 -9.47 8.13 0.43
N GLU A 48 -8.60 8.67 1.28
CA GLU A 48 -7.72 9.79 0.91
C GLU A 48 -6.27 9.34 0.70
N ALA A 49 -5.67 8.72 1.72
CA ALA A 49 -4.25 8.43 1.74
C ALA A 49 -3.92 6.94 1.99
N ILE A 50 -2.72 6.55 1.59
CA ILE A 50 -2.08 5.27 1.92
C ILE A 50 -0.57 5.50 2.05
N GLY A 51 0.08 4.85 3.02
CA GLY A 51 1.53 4.94 3.18
C GLY A 51 2.11 3.77 3.97
N PHE A 52 3.37 3.45 3.74
CA PHE A 52 4.08 2.44 4.53
C PHE A 52 4.44 2.99 5.92
N THR A 53 4.55 2.07 6.89
CA THR A 53 5.20 2.40 8.17
C THR A 53 6.69 2.65 7.97
N ALA A 54 7.31 3.43 8.87
CA ALA A 54 8.72 3.81 8.74
C ALA A 54 9.70 2.62 8.80
N ASP A 55 9.29 1.53 9.46
CA ASP A 55 10.02 0.25 9.50
C ASP A 55 9.77 -0.65 8.28
N GLY A 56 8.80 -0.29 7.43
CA GLY A 56 8.41 -1.09 6.27
C GLY A 56 7.66 -2.39 6.60
N GLU A 57 7.25 -2.62 7.84
CA GLU A 57 6.57 -3.87 8.25
C GLU A 57 5.06 -3.88 7.96
N GLY A 58 4.48 -2.72 7.66
CA GLY A 58 3.05 -2.58 7.40
C GLY A 58 2.70 -1.33 6.58
N TYR A 59 1.41 -1.08 6.45
CA TYR A 59 0.88 0.11 5.81
C TYR A 59 -0.31 0.69 6.58
N LEU A 60 -0.55 1.96 6.33
CA LEU A 60 -1.56 2.80 6.95
C LEU A 60 -2.51 3.30 5.88
N THR A 61 -3.81 3.33 6.19
CA THR A 61 -4.82 4.01 5.37
C THR A 61 -5.63 4.97 6.22
N THR A 62 -6.17 6.00 5.58
CA THR A 62 -7.16 6.90 6.18
C THR A 62 -8.12 7.43 5.12
N SER A 63 -9.30 7.79 5.59
CA SER A 63 -10.37 8.38 4.80
C SER A 63 -10.37 9.89 4.86
N GLU A 64 -11.06 10.54 3.90
CA GLU A 64 -11.40 11.96 4.02
C GLU A 64 -12.34 12.22 5.21
N GLY A 65 -12.20 13.39 5.83
CA GLY A 65 -13.15 13.93 6.82
C GLY A 65 -12.57 14.18 8.21
N VAL A 66 -13.39 14.77 9.08
CA VAL A 66 -12.99 15.08 10.46
C VAL A 66 -13.06 13.81 11.32
N TYR A 67 -12.02 13.56 12.11
CA TYR A 67 -11.85 12.35 12.92
C TYR A 67 -11.82 11.05 12.12
N ALA A 68 -11.34 11.11 10.87
CA ALA A 68 -11.11 9.90 10.09
C ALA A 68 -10.13 8.97 10.83
N PRO A 69 -10.47 7.69 11.01
CA PRO A 69 -9.59 6.74 11.67
C PRO A 69 -8.39 6.43 10.78
N ILE A 70 -7.25 6.16 11.41
CA ILE A 70 -6.08 5.56 10.76
C ILE A 70 -6.13 4.06 11.00
N TYR A 71 -6.13 3.28 9.92
CA TYR A 71 -6.05 1.83 10.00
C TYR A 71 -4.61 1.38 9.76
N TYR A 72 -4.18 0.37 10.52
CA TYR A 72 -2.90 -0.30 10.32
C TYR A 72 -3.13 -1.72 9.83
N TYR A 73 -2.29 -2.12 8.87
CA TYR A 73 -2.27 -3.46 8.29
C TYR A 73 -0.84 -3.96 8.26
N LYS A 74 -0.63 -5.18 8.73
CA LYS A 74 0.67 -5.85 8.65
C LYS A 74 0.86 -6.40 7.23
N LEU A 75 2.06 -6.22 6.65
CA LEU A 75 2.37 -6.86 5.37
C LEU A 75 2.42 -8.40 5.53
N PRO A 76 2.05 -9.17 4.49
CA PRO A 76 2.18 -10.61 4.52
C PRO A 76 3.61 -11.04 4.84
N ALA A 77 3.76 -12.09 5.65
CA ALA A 77 5.05 -12.74 5.80
C ALA A 77 5.45 -13.38 4.46
N GLN A 78 6.72 -13.24 4.10
CA GLN A 78 7.31 -13.82 2.88
C GLN A 78 7.58 -15.31 3.04
#